data_AF-A0A0B7FU39-F1
#
_entry.id   AF-A0A0B7FU39-F1
#
_cell.length_a   1.000
_cell.length_b   1.000
_cell.length_c   1.000
_cell.angle_alpha   90.00
_cell.angle_beta   90.00
_cell.angle_gamma   90.00
#
_symmetry.space_group_name_H-M   'P 1'
#
loop_
_entity.id
_entity.type
_entity.pdbx_description
1 polymer ?
#
loop_
_entity_poly.entity_id
_entity_poly.type
_entity_poly.pdbx_seq_one_letter_code
_entity_poly.pdbx_strand_id
1 'polypeptide(L)'
;MFAFQPKYTQPFTFEQACQLDAPTIAEEISRLQNSLRALSSTQKQLQDAMAVDVTPDADLQQAFQENLGVIGSQEERIMMLRKALEAQGAAIADSPHYQVHASSSPPPVTVSTNERGSDQISNENDESGGVYL
;
A
#
# COMPACT_ATOMS: atom_id res chain seq x y z
N MET A 1 17.29 19.37 -8.58
CA MET A 1 16.67 18.03 -8.51
C MET A 1 17.60 17.11 -7.74
N PHE A 2 17.15 16.53 -6.62
CA PHE A 2 17.94 15.54 -5.90
C PHE A 2 17.87 14.21 -6.67
N ALA A 3 19.00 13.74 -7.18
CA ALA A 3 19.06 12.45 -7.85
C ALA A 3 18.94 11.32 -6.80
N PHE A 4 17.97 10.43 -6.97
CA PHE A 4 17.92 9.19 -6.19
C PHE A 4 18.97 8.23 -6.73
N GLN A 5 19.95 7.86 -5.91
CA GLN A 5 21.02 6.95 -6.30
C GLN A 5 20.89 5.64 -5.53
N PRO A 6 20.40 4.56 -6.17
CA PRO A 6 20.22 3.28 -5.50
C PRO A 6 21.57 2.58 -5.29
N LYS A 7 21.71 1.90 -4.15
CA LYS A 7 22.80 0.97 -3.83
C LYS A 7 22.61 -0.38 -4.53
N TYR A 8 21.37 -0.85 -4.64
CA TYR A 8 21.03 -2.12 -5.27
C TYR A 8 20.53 -1.89 -6.70
N THR A 9 20.71 -2.89 -7.57
CA THR A 9 20.11 -2.82 -8.91
C THR A 9 18.59 -2.85 -8.78
N GLN A 10 17.92 -1.89 -9.42
CA GLN A 10 16.46 -1.76 -9.41
C GLN A 10 15.89 -2.09 -10.78
N PRO A 11 14.65 -2.61 -10.87
CA PRO A 11 14.01 -2.96 -12.12
C PRO A 11 13.61 -1.75 -12.97
N PHE A 12 13.64 -0.56 -12.37
CA PHE A 12 13.36 0.71 -13.03
C PHE A 12 14.15 1.84 -12.35
N THR A 13 14.29 2.96 -13.06
CA THR A 13 14.90 4.18 -12.56
C THR A 13 13.90 5.02 -11.76
N PHE A 14 14.40 6.00 -11.00
CA PHE A 14 13.54 6.94 -10.30
C PHE A 14 12.64 7.75 -11.25
N GLU A 15 13.17 8.14 -12.42
CA GLU A 15 12.40 8.87 -13.44
C GLU A 15 11.23 8.04 -13.97
N GLN A 16 11.44 6.74 -14.18
CA GLN A 16 10.37 5.81 -14.54
C GLN A 16 9.35 5.65 -13.41
N ALA A 17 9.80 5.62 -12.15
CA ALA A 17 8.90 5.57 -10.99
C ALA A 17 7.99 6.80 -10.92
N CYS A 18 8.51 7.99 -11.24
CA CYS A 18 7.74 9.24 -11.29
C CYS A 18 6.67 9.28 -12.39
N GLN A 19 6.71 8.35 -13.36
CA GLN A 19 5.70 8.24 -14.42
C GLN A 19 4.55 7.30 -14.06
N LEU A 20 4.68 6.50 -12.99
CA LEU A 20 3.62 5.61 -12.52
C LEU A 20 2.51 6.41 -11.84
N ASP A 21 1.26 6.00 -11.98
CA ASP A 21 0.16 6.62 -11.23
C ASP A 21 0.18 6.22 -9.75
N ALA A 22 -0.38 7.09 -8.90
CA ALA A 22 -0.36 6.89 -7.45
C ALA A 22 -0.97 5.55 -6.98
N PRO A 23 -2.10 5.06 -7.55
CA PRO A 23 -2.61 3.71 -7.27
C PRO A 23 -1.59 2.61 -7.55
N THR A 24 -0.95 2.61 -8.72
CA THR A 24 0.08 1.62 -9.07
C THR A 24 1.26 1.64 -8.09
N ILE A 25 1.71 2.84 -7.68
CA ILE A 25 2.78 2.96 -6.69
C ILE A 25 2.34 2.39 -5.32
N ALA A 26 1.11 2.65 -4.88
CA ALA A 26 0.60 2.16 -3.61
C ALA A 26 0.46 0.63 -3.58
N GLU A 27 -0.01 0.03 -4.67
CA GLU A 27 -0.07 -1.44 -4.83
C GLU A 27 1.32 -2.07 -4.79
N GLU A 28 2.27 -1.48 -5.51
CA GLU A 28 3.67 -1.92 -5.53
C GLU A 28 4.29 -1.88 -4.13
N ILE A 29 4.12 -0.78 -3.38
CA ILE A 29 4.59 -0.66 -2.00
C ILE A 29 3.96 -1.74 -1.12
N SER A 30 2.66 -1.97 -1.24
CA SER A 30 1.95 -2.99 -0.46
C SER A 30 2.47 -4.40 -0.75
N ARG A 31 2.73 -4.71 -2.02
CA ARG A 31 3.33 -5.99 -2.43
C ARG A 31 4.73 -6.16 -1.84
N LEU A 32 5.58 -5.14 -1.91
CA LEU A 32 6.94 -5.17 -1.36
C LEU A 32 6.90 -5.33 0.17
N GLN A 33 6.01 -4.64 0.87
CA GLN A 33 5.84 -4.80 2.32
C GLN A 33 5.44 -6.22 2.72
N ASN A 34 4.54 -6.85 1.95
CA ASN A 34 4.18 -8.24 2.19
C ASN A 34 5.36 -9.20 1.94
N SER A 35 6.14 -8.98 0.89
CA SER A 35 7.35 -9.76 0.62
C SER A 35 8.40 -9.59 1.72
N LEU A 36 8.64 -8.36 2.19
CA LEU A 36 9.55 -8.06 3.30
C LEU A 36 9.12 -8.74 4.61
N ARG A 37 7.81 -8.84 4.89
CA ARG A 37 7.31 -9.56 6.06
C ARG A 37 7.66 -11.05 5.98
N ALA A 38 7.46 -11.66 4.81
CA ALA A 38 7.80 -13.06 4.58
C ALA A 38 9.32 -13.28 4.71
N LEU A 39 10.13 -12.45 4.04
CA LEU A 39 11.59 -12.51 4.11
C LEU A 39 12.13 -12.33 5.53
N SER A 40 11.60 -11.37 6.29
CA SER A 40 11.96 -11.17 7.70
C SER A 40 11.65 -12.39 8.55
N SER A 41 10.53 -13.07 8.29
CA SER A 41 10.19 -14.32 8.98
C SER A 41 11.18 -15.44 8.63
N THR A 42 11.52 -15.60 7.35
CA THR A 42 12.53 -16.56 6.89
C THR A 42 13.91 -16.27 7.49
N GLN A 43 14.33 -15.00 7.55
CA GLN A 43 15.60 -14.62 8.15
C GLN A 43 15.68 -14.98 9.62
N LYS A 44 14.59 -14.78 10.37
CA LYS A 44 14.53 -15.19 11.77
C LYS A 44 14.67 -16.71 11.90
N GLN A 45 13.97 -17.48 11.07
CA GLN A 45 14.05 -18.95 11.08
C GLN A 45 15.46 -19.46 10.75
N LEU A 46 16.12 -18.86 9.76
CA LEU A 46 17.50 -19.19 9.39
C LEU A 46 18.47 -18.84 10.53
N GLN A 47 18.31 -17.66 11.14
CA GLN A 47 19.12 -17.26 12.29
C GLN A 47 18.94 -18.20 13.48
N ASP A 48 17.70 -18.60 13.79
CA ASP A 48 17.39 -19.52 14.88
C ASP A 48 18.01 -20.91 14.58
N ALA A 49 17.90 -21.41 13.35
CA ALA A 49 18.51 -22.69 12.95
C ALA A 49 20.03 -22.68 13.06
N MET A 50 20.68 -21.60 12.61
CA MET A 50 22.13 -21.43 12.70
C MET A 50 22.64 -21.29 14.14
N ALA A 51 21.80 -20.88 15.09
CA ALA A 51 22.16 -20.72 16.50
C ALA A 51 22.14 -22.05 17.29
N VAL A 52 21.46 -23.08 16.78
CA VAL A 52 21.36 -24.39 17.43
C VAL A 52 22.62 -25.23 17.24
N ASP A 53 23.28 -25.10 16.08
CA ASP A 53 24.46 -25.89 15.72
C ASP A 53 25.77 -25.15 16.02
N VAL A 54 26.77 -25.87 16.54
CA VAL A 54 28.12 -25.32 16.80
C VAL A 54 28.82 -24.92 15.50
N THR A 55 28.47 -25.57 14.39
CA THR A 55 28.95 -25.23 13.05
C THR A 55 27.74 -25.16 12.12
N PRO A 56 27.25 -23.95 11.80
CA PRO A 56 26.06 -23.81 10.97
C PRO A 56 26.34 -24.28 9.54
N ASP A 57 25.36 -24.93 8.93
CA ASP A 57 25.40 -25.34 7.53
C ASP A 57 25.72 -24.15 6.60
N ALA A 58 26.66 -24.36 5.67
CA ALA A 58 27.08 -23.35 4.71
C ALA A 58 25.91 -22.91 3.80
N ASP A 59 24.98 -23.81 3.48
CA ASP A 59 23.81 -23.50 2.66
C ASP A 59 22.85 -22.57 3.42
N LEU A 60 22.69 -22.76 4.74
CA LEU A 60 21.89 -21.87 5.58
C LEU A 60 22.52 -20.48 5.71
N GLN A 61 23.85 -20.43 5.86
CA GLN A 61 24.59 -19.16 5.88
C GLN A 61 24.45 -18.40 4.57
N GLN A 62 24.57 -19.10 3.44
CA GLN A 62 24.42 -18.50 2.12
C GLN A 62 22.99 -17.97 1.91
N ALA A 63 21.96 -18.78 2.20
CA ALA A 63 20.57 -18.35 2.08
C ALA A 63 20.27 -17.13 2.96
N PHE A 64 20.83 -17.08 4.18
CA PHE A 64 20.70 -15.93 5.07
C PHE A 64 21.33 -14.68 4.45
N GLN A 65 22.53 -14.79 3.88
CA GLN A 65 23.23 -13.67 3.28
C GLN A 65 22.57 -13.17 1.98
N GLU A 66 22.04 -14.07 1.16
CA GLU A 66 21.31 -13.73 -0.07
C GLU A 66 20.03 -12.95 0.25
N ASN A 67 19.26 -13.43 1.23
CA ASN A 67 18.05 -12.76 1.67
C ASN A 67 18.31 -11.34 2.19
N LEU A 68 19.45 -11.07 2.84
CA LEU A 68 19.82 -9.71 3.25
C LEU A 68 19.96 -8.75 2.06
N GLY A 69 20.55 -9.23 0.96
CA GLY A 69 20.65 -8.44 -0.28
C GLY A 69 19.27 -8.17 -0.90
N VAL A 70 18.41 -9.19 -0.93
CA VAL A 70 17.03 -9.06 -1.44
C VAL A 70 16.24 -8.07 -0.60
N ILE A 71 16.27 -8.19 0.74
CA ILE A 71 15.61 -7.27 1.67
C ILE A 71 16.07 -5.84 1.41
N GLY A 72 17.39 -5.60 1.38
CA GLY A 72 17.93 -4.27 1.12
C GLY A 72 17.47 -3.68 -0.22
N SER A 73 17.41 -4.48 -1.28
CA SER A 73 16.92 -4.02 -2.59
C SER A 73 15.44 -3.64 -2.57
N GLN A 74 14.62 -4.37 -1.80
CA GLN A 74 13.18 -4.12 -1.70
C GLN A 74 12.87 -2.89 -0.83
N GLU A 75 13.57 -2.71 0.28
CA GLU A 75 13.46 -1.51 1.13
C GLU A 75 13.82 -0.25 0.34
N GLU A 76 14.89 -0.31 -0.46
CA GLU A 76 15.29 0.80 -1.31
C GLU A 76 14.26 1.09 -2.41
N ARG A 77 13.63 0.06 -2.98
CA ARG A 77 12.54 0.25 -3.95
C ARG A 77 11.34 0.95 -3.33
N ILE A 78 10.95 0.58 -2.10
CA ILE A 78 9.90 1.29 -1.36
C ILE A 78 10.28 2.76 -1.17
N MET A 79 11.54 3.05 -0.82
CA MET A 79 12.01 4.42 -0.66
C MET A 79 11.94 5.22 -1.98
N MET A 80 12.37 4.61 -3.09
CA MET A 80 12.28 5.22 -4.42
C MET A 80 10.83 5.58 -4.78
N LEU A 81 9.92 4.64 -4.57
CA LEU A 81 8.50 4.77 -4.86
C LEU A 81 7.82 5.85 -4.00
N ARG A 82 8.16 5.94 -2.71
CA ARG A 82 7.67 7.01 -1.83
C ARG A 82 8.13 8.38 -2.28
N LYS A 83 9.42 8.51 -2.65
CA LYS A 83 9.96 9.76 -3.19
C LYS A 83 9.32 10.15 -4.53
N ALA A 84 8.95 9.16 -5.36
CA ALA A 84 8.25 9.41 -6.61
C ALA A 84 6.84 10.01 -6.34
N LEU A 85 6.09 9.45 -5.38
CA LEU A 85 4.80 10.02 -4.94
C LEU A 85 4.95 11.45 -4.40
N GLU A 86 5.98 11.71 -3.58
CA GLU A 86 6.26 13.05 -3.06
C GLU A 86 6.56 14.05 -4.20
N ALA A 87 7.37 13.64 -5.18
CA ALA A 87 7.69 14.46 -6.34
C ALA A 87 6.45 14.76 -7.20
N GLN A 88 5.55 13.78 -7.36
CA GLN A 88 4.27 13.98 -8.05
C GLN A 88 3.36 14.96 -7.31
N GLY A 89 3.23 14.81 -5.99
CA GLY A 89 2.43 15.71 -5.16
C GLY A 89 2.93 17.15 -5.20
N ALA A 90 4.26 17.34 -5.16
CA ALA A 90 4.88 18.66 -5.31
C ALA A 90 4.63 19.26 -6.71
N ALA A 91 4.79 18.46 -7.78
CA ALA A 91 4.55 18.91 -9.14
C ALA A 91 3.09 19.32 -9.41
N ILE A 92 2.13 18.65 -8.76
CA ILE A 92 0.70 19.01 -8.81
C ILE A 92 0.46 20.33 -8.05
N ALA A 93 1.07 20.51 -6.87
CA ALA A 93 0.93 21.73 -6.08
C ALA A 93 1.53 22.97 -6.76
N ASP A 94 2.65 22.79 -7.48
CA ASP A 94 3.34 23.85 -8.23
C ASP A 94 2.70 24.14 -9.59
N SER A 95 1.73 23.33 -10.04
CA SER A 95 1.03 23.52 -11.32
C SER A 95 -0.14 24.52 -11.18
N PRO A 96 -0.09 25.69 -11.85
CA PRO A 96 -1.14 26.72 -11.75
C PRO A 96 -2.53 26.26 -12.21
N HIS A 97 -2.59 25.21 -13.03
CA HIS A 97 -3.83 24.67 -13.60
C HIS A 97 -4.55 23.67 -12.68
N TYR A 98 -3.93 23.21 -11.59
CA TYR A 98 -4.51 22.28 -10.61
C TYR A 98 -4.78 22.92 -9.24
N GLN A 99 -4.58 24.24 -9.09
CA GLN A 99 -5.14 25.02 -7.99
C GLN A 99 -6.67 25.21 -8.17
N VAL A 100 -7.41 24.12 -8.31
CA VAL A 100 -8.86 24.14 -8.49
C VAL A 100 -9.50 23.71 -7.16
N HIS A 101 -9.79 24.73 -6.34
CA HIS A 101 -10.80 24.76 -5.27
C HIS A 101 -10.73 23.69 -4.16
N ALA A 102 -9.83 23.85 -3.19
CA ALA A 102 -10.04 23.36 -1.82
C ALA A 102 -11.07 24.22 -1.05
N SER A 103 -12.14 24.68 -1.72
CA SER A 103 -13.13 25.57 -1.14
C SER A 103 -14.49 25.37 -1.79
N SER A 104 -15.32 24.51 -1.21
CA SER A 104 -16.75 24.81 -1.02
C SER A 104 -17.38 23.79 -0.08
N SER A 105 -17.65 24.25 1.14
CA SER A 105 -18.64 23.71 2.06
C SER A 105 -19.94 23.34 1.33
N PRO A 106 -20.63 22.23 1.68
CA PRO A 106 -21.99 22.03 1.21
C PRO A 106 -22.92 23.08 1.85
N PRO A 107 -23.88 23.66 1.11
CA PRO A 107 -24.91 24.52 1.68
C PRO A 107 -25.89 23.68 2.52
N PRO A 108 -26.47 24.23 3.61
CA PRO A 108 -27.52 23.54 4.36
C PRO A 108 -28.76 23.41 3.48
N VAL A 109 -29.22 22.18 3.30
CA VAL A 109 -30.50 21.87 2.66
C VAL A 109 -31.64 22.39 3.53
N THR A 110 -32.26 23.49 3.11
CA THR A 110 -33.59 23.89 3.59
C THR A 110 -34.61 22.85 3.16
N VAL A 111 -35.06 22.05 4.13
CA VAL A 111 -36.22 21.14 3.98
C VAL A 111 -37.46 22.01 3.85
N SER A 112 -37.97 22.14 2.62
CA SER A 112 -39.32 22.63 2.37
C SER A 112 -40.32 21.50 2.55
N THR A 113 -41.08 21.63 3.64
CA THR A 113 -42.35 20.98 3.95
C THR A 113 -43.30 21.01 2.75
N ASN A 114 -43.86 19.85 2.39
CA ASN A 114 -45.19 19.79 1.80
C ASN A 114 -45.88 18.47 2.15
N GLU A 115 -47.18 18.60 2.43
CA GLU A 115 -48.01 17.69 3.20
C GLU A 115 -48.70 16.58 2.37
N ARG A 116 -49.28 15.65 3.13
CA ARG A 116 -50.53 14.88 2.90
C ARG A 116 -50.49 13.64 2.01
N GLY A 117 -50.83 12.53 2.66
CA GLY A 117 -51.42 11.34 2.04
C GLY A 117 -51.47 10.17 3.02
N SER A 118 -52.48 10.12 3.88
CA SER A 118 -52.91 8.88 4.55
C SER A 118 -53.14 7.79 3.51
N ASP A 119 -52.68 6.57 3.75
CA ASP A 119 -53.57 5.42 3.89
C ASP A 119 -52.82 4.20 4.45
N GLN A 120 -53.53 3.51 5.34
CA GLN A 120 -53.18 2.23 5.96
C GLN A 120 -53.08 1.13 4.90
N ILE A 121 -52.28 0.08 5.16
CA ILE A 121 -52.73 -1.33 5.20
C ILE A 121 -51.56 -2.20 5.69
N SER A 122 -51.90 -2.99 6.70
CA SER A 122 -51.17 -4.07 7.37
C SER A 122 -50.65 -5.14 6.41
N ASN A 123 -49.52 -5.77 6.74
CA ASN A 123 -49.45 -7.23 6.68
C ASN A 123 -48.33 -7.80 7.54
N GLU A 124 -48.72 -8.82 8.29
CA GLU A 124 -47.99 -9.63 9.25
C GLU A 124 -47.14 -10.71 8.55
N ASN A 125 -46.15 -11.23 9.30
CA ASN A 125 -45.51 -12.56 9.21
C ASN A 125 -44.71 -12.92 7.94
N ASP A 126 -43.44 -13.33 8.10
CA ASP A 126 -43.13 -14.73 8.40
C ASP A 126 -41.63 -14.93 8.67
N GLU A 127 -41.36 -15.66 9.73
CA GLU A 127 -40.07 -16.16 10.21
C GLU A 127 -39.72 -17.41 9.39
N SER A 128 -38.58 -17.47 8.69
CA SER A 128 -38.05 -18.79 8.31
C SER A 128 -36.55 -18.79 8.06
N GLY A 129 -35.85 -19.44 8.98
CA GLY A 129 -34.43 -19.75 8.89
C GLY A 129 -34.11 -20.82 7.85
N GLY A 130 -32.84 -20.87 7.45
CA GLY A 130 -32.29 -21.92 6.63
C GLY A 130 -30.77 -21.93 6.71
N VAL A 131 -30.24 -22.68 7.67
CA VAL A 131 -28.84 -23.13 7.68
C VAL A 131 -28.74 -24.30 6.71
N TYR A 132 -27.87 -24.22 5.70
CA TYR A 132 -27.46 -25.38 4.91
C TYR A 132 -26.06 -25.81 5.33
N LEU A 133 -25.97 -27.13 5.53
CA LEU A 133 -24.87 -27.94 6.07
C LEU A 133 -23.54 -27.77 5.35
#